data_AF-A0A8X6Q4K1-F1
#
_entry.id   AF-A0A8X6Q4K1-F1
#
_cell.length_a   1.000
_cell.length_b   1.000
_cell.length_c   1.000
_cell.angle_alpha   90.00
_cell.angle_beta   90.00
_cell.angle_gamma   90.00
#
_symmetry.space_group_name_H-M   'P 1'
#
loop_
_entity.id
_entity.type
_entity.pdbx_description
1 polymer ?
#
loop_
_entity_poly.entity_id
_entity_poly.type
_entity_poly.pdbx_seq_one_letter_code
_entity_poly.pdbx_strand_id
1 'polypeptide(L)' 'MKHLFRYHEIGNQFLSRIIAADETWCHHFDPATKNMSMEERHPSSPRLKKAYLSTRAGKIMLMCFFDVDDPMLLE' A
#
# COMPACT_ATOMS: atom_id res chain seq x y z
N MET A 1 10.17 -7.97 27.28
CA MET A 1 9.75 -6.92 28.23
C MET A 1 10.78 -5.79 28.41
N LYS A 2 12.10 -5.96 28.17
CA LYS A 2 13.10 -4.89 28.38
C LYS A 2 12.80 -3.56 27.65
N HIS A 3 12.23 -3.61 26.45
CA HIS A 3 11.82 -2.42 25.71
C HIS A 3 10.61 -1.71 26.32
N LEU A 4 9.69 -2.44 26.97
CA LEU A 4 8.55 -1.85 27.68
C LEU A 4 9.00 -1.13 28.94
N PHE A 5 9.98 -1.68 29.67
CA PHE A 5 10.62 -0.99 30.79
C PHE A 5 11.33 0.29 30.33
N ARG A 6 12.08 0.23 29.22
CA ARG A 6 12.70 1.44 28.65
C ARG A 6 11.66 2.49 28.26
N TYR A 7 10.56 2.09 27.62
CA TYR A 7 9.48 3.04 27.33
C TYR A 7 8.89 3.65 28.60
N HIS A 8 8.75 2.87 29.67
CA HIS A 8 8.27 3.41 30.95
C HIS A 8 9.23 4.42 31.58
N GLU A 9 10.55 4.21 31.46
CA GLU A 9 11.57 5.09 32.07
C GLU A 9 11.87 6.36 31.25
N ILE A 10 11.97 6.24 29.93
CA ILE A 10 12.43 7.35 29.04
C ILE A 10 11.37 7.80 28.02
N GLY A 11 10.18 7.17 28.03
CA GLY A 11 9.01 7.63 27.28
C GLY A 11 9.24 7.74 25.77
N ASN A 12 8.79 8.84 25.18
CA ASN A 12 8.86 9.08 23.73
C ASN A 12 10.30 9.21 23.20
N GLN A 13 11.29 9.52 24.05
CA GLN A 13 12.71 9.53 23.62
C GLN A 13 13.23 8.13 23.28
N PHE A 14 12.57 7.08 23.77
CA PHE A 14 12.82 5.72 23.32
C PHE A 14 12.26 5.49 21.92
N LEU A 15 11.04 5.94 21.66
CA LEU A 15 10.36 5.77 20.38
C LEU A 15 11.08 6.53 19.25
N SER A 16 11.64 7.71 19.52
CA SER A 16 12.40 8.48 18.54
C SER A 16 13.70 7.82 18.07
N ARG A 17 14.08 6.67 18.62
CA ARG A 17 15.25 5.88 18.23
C ARG A 17 14.88 4.59 17.49
N ILE A 18 13.58 4.33 17.32
CA ILE A 18 13.09 3.15 16.65
C ILE A 18 12.93 3.49 15.17
N ILE A 19 13.49 2.62 14.32
CA ILE A 19 13.19 2.60 12.90
C ILE A 19 12.17 1.48 12.66
N ALA A 20 11.03 1.83 12.08
CA ALA A 20 10.03 0.88 11.61
C ALA A 20 10.30 0.55 10.13
N ALA A 21 10.03 -0.70 9.74
CA ALA A 21 10.12 -1.14 8.36
C ALA A 21 8.82 -1.86 7.98
N ASP A 22 8.34 -1.64 6.76
CA ASP A 22 7.16 -2.33 6.21
C ASP A 22 7.35 -2.63 4.72
N GLU A 23 6.65 -3.67 4.24
CA GLU A 23 6.67 -4.10 2.85
C GLU A 23 5.26 -3.96 2.25
N THR A 24 5.12 -3.20 1.17
CA THR A 24 3.84 -3.03 0.48
C THR A 24 3.91 -3.38 -1.00
N TRP A 25 2.81 -3.86 -1.57
CA TRP A 25 2.73 -4.18 -2.98
C TRP A 25 2.12 -3.00 -3.76
N CYS A 26 2.90 -2.41 -4.66
CA CYS A 26 2.43 -1.38 -5.58
C CYS A 26 2.08 -1.98 -6.93
N HIS A 27 0.82 -1.83 -7.33
CA HIS A 27 0.29 -2.34 -8.59
C HIS A 27 0.39 -1.26 -9.68
N HIS A 28 1.01 -1.57 -10.83
CA HIS A 28 1.11 -0.64 -11.96
C HIS A 28 -0.25 -0.29 -12.60
N PHE A 29 -1.25 -1.13 -12.37
CA PHE A 29 -2.60 -0.97 -12.90
C PHE A 29 -3.57 -1.15 -11.75
N ASP A 30 -4.21 -0.07 -11.32
CA ASP A 30 -5.44 -0.16 -10.54
C ASP A 30 -6.54 -0.58 -11.53
N PRO A 31 -7.06 -1.83 -11.46
CA PRO A 31 -8.07 -2.27 -12.39
C PRO A 31 -9.27 -1.37 -12.21
N ALA A 32 -9.48 -0.51 -13.22
CA ALA A 32 -10.55 0.46 -13.34
C ALA A 32 -11.63 0.27 -12.26
N THR A 33 -11.60 1.14 -11.24
CA THR A 33 -12.50 1.08 -10.08
C THR A 33 -13.90 0.79 -10.59
N LYS A 34 -14.66 -0.08 -9.91
CA LYS A 34 -16.01 -0.55 -10.31
C LYS A 34 -16.87 0.52 -10.99
N ASN A 35 -16.76 1.78 -10.57
CA ASN A 35 -17.38 2.97 -11.15
C ASN A 35 -17.08 3.21 -12.65
N MET A 36 -15.87 2.96 -13.14
CA MET A 36 -15.51 3.03 -14.57
C MET A 36 -16.07 1.85 -15.40
N SER A 37 -16.43 0.73 -14.76
CA SER A 37 -17.08 -0.40 -15.42
C SER A 37 -18.62 -0.29 -15.45
N MET A 38 -19.17 0.66 -14.68
CA MET A 38 -20.59 0.98 -14.63
C MET A 38 -20.93 2.07 -15.67
N GLU A 39 -20.61 1.82 -16.93
CA GLU A 39 -21.29 2.53 -18.01
C GLU A 39 -22.70 1.92 -18.15
N GLU A 40 -23.75 2.74 -18.03
CA GLU A 40 -25.10 2.31 -18.39
C GLU A 40 -25.16 2.06 -19.90
N ARG A 41 -25.54 0.84 -20.32
CA ARG A 41 -25.56 0.45 -21.74
C ARG A 41 -26.93 -0.01 -22.18
N HIS A 42 -27.23 0.25 -23.45
CA HIS A 42 -28.43 -0.24 -24.11
C HIS A 42 -28.40 -1.79 -24.23
N PRO A 43 -29.53 -2.51 -24.10
CA PRO A 43 -29.58 -3.97 -24.15
C PRO A 43 -29.02 -4.62 -25.42
N SER A 44 -28.97 -3.88 -26.54
CA SER A 44 -28.41 -4.34 -27.81
C SER A 44 -26.90 -4.14 -27.95
N SER A 45 -26.22 -3.59 -26.94
CA SER A 45 -24.77 -3.40 -26.98
C SER A 45 -24.05 -4.74 -26.99
N PRO A 46 -22.99 -4.93 -27.79
CA PRO A 46 -22.12 -6.09 -27.68
C PRO A 46 -21.54 -6.20 -26.27
N ARG A 47 -21.39 -7.44 -25.77
CA ARG A 47 -20.89 -7.73 -24.42
C ARG A 47 -19.46 -7.18 -24.32
N LEU A 48 -19.22 -6.24 -23.39
CA LEU A 48 -17.86 -5.78 -23.13
C LEU A 48 -16.98 -6.97 -22.75
N LYS A 49 -15.79 -7.05 -23.34
CA LYS A 49 -14.70 -7.82 -22.74
C LYS A 49 -14.50 -7.18 -21.37
N LYS A 50 -14.91 -7.86 -20.29
CA LYS A 50 -14.50 -7.47 -18.93
C LYS A 50 -13.02 -7.15 -18.99
N ALA A 51 -12.61 -6.05 -18.39
CA ALA A 51 -11.20 -5.81 -18.12
C ALA A 51 -10.75 -7.03 -17.31
N TYR A 52 -10.19 -8.02 -18.02
CA TYR A 52 -9.52 -9.12 -17.38
C TYR A 52 -8.46 -8.43 -16.56
N LEU A 53 -8.49 -8.65 -15.24
CA LEU A 53 -7.37 -8.39 -14.36
C LEU A 53 -6.14 -8.79 -15.16
N SER A 54 -5.40 -7.78 -15.63
CA SER A 54 -4.25 -8.02 -16.45
C SER A 54 -3.32 -8.79 -15.53
N THR A 55 -3.26 -10.11 -15.69
CA THR A 55 -2.26 -10.98 -15.09
C THR A 55 -0.85 -10.61 -15.56
N ARG A 56 -0.73 -9.58 -16.42
CA ARG A 56 0.48 -8.89 -16.88
C ARG A 56 0.72 -7.52 -16.25
N ALA A 57 -0.18 -7.00 -15.40
CA ALA A 57 0.11 -5.79 -14.65
C ALA A 57 1.20 -6.12 -13.62
N GLY A 58 2.41 -5.65 -13.88
CA GLY A 58 3.53 -5.82 -12.95
C GLY A 58 3.15 -5.27 -11.58
N LYS A 59 3.51 -6.01 -10.54
CA LYS A 59 3.53 -5.49 -9.17
C LYS A 59 4.98 -5.35 -8.74
N ILE A 60 5.30 -4.23 -8.11
CA ILE A 60 6.59 -4.04 -7.44
C ILE A 60 6.34 -4.18 -5.94
N MET A 61 7.27 -4.83 -5.26
CA MET A 61 7.31 -4.81 -3.81
C MET A 61 8.11 -3.56 -3.42
N LEU A 62 7.57 -2.80 -2.50
CA LEU A 62 8.12 -1.57 -1.99
C LEU A 62 8.49 -1.79 -0.54
N MET A 63 9.74 -1.51 -0.18
CA MET A 63 10.24 -1.58 1.18
C MET A 63 10.35 -0.17 1.73
N CYS A 64 9.60 0.12 2.79
CA CYS A 64 9.50 1.44 3.39
C CYS A 64 10.16 1.42 4.78
N PHE A 65 11.00 2.41 5.08
CA PHE A 65 11.54 2.63 6.41
C PHE A 65 11.06 3.98 6.95
N PHE A 66 10.65 4.01 8.21
CA PHE A 66 10.11 5.19 8.89
C PHE A 66 10.83 5.42 10.20
N ASP A 67 11.19 6.67 10.47
CA ASP A 67 11.49 7.12 11.82
C ASP A 67 10.25 7.85 12.42
N VAL A 68 10.45 8.58 13.52
CA VAL A 68 9.36 9.29 14.19
C VAL A 68 8.92 10.56 13.44
N ASP A 69 9.78 11.09 12.58
CA ASP A 69 9.59 12.37 11.91
C ASP A 69 9.08 12.14 10.48
N ASP A 70 9.71 11.25 9.70
CA ASP A 70 9.40 11.06 8.29
C ASP A 70 9.81 9.67 7.72
N PRO A 71 9.33 9.32 6.51
CA PRO A 71 9.87 8.19 5.75
C PRO A 71 11.34 8.41 5.42
N MET A 72 12.21 7.50 5.88
CA MET A 72 13.65 7.59 5.67
C MET A 72 14.07 7.07 4.29
N LEU A 73 13.47 5.96 3.85
CA LEU A 73 13.87 5.26 2.63
C LEU A 73 12.70 4.53 2.02
N LEU A 74 12.69 4.54 0.68
CA LEU A 74 11.73 3.86 -0.16
C LEU A 74 12.49 3.11 -1.25
N GLU A 75 12.51 1.77 -1.18
CA GLU A 75 13.19 0.88 -2.14
C GLU A 75 12.22 -0.01 -2.92
#